data_AF-A0A937G5K2-F1
#
_entry.id   AF-A0A937G5K2-F1
#
_cell.length_a   1.000
_cell.length_b   1.000
_cell.length_c   1.000
_cell.angle_alpha   90.00
_cell.angle_beta   90.00
_cell.angle_gamma   90.00
#
_symmetry.space_group_name_H-M   'P 1'
#
loop_
_entity.id
_entity.type
_entity.pdbx_description
1 polymer ?
#
loop_
_entity_poly.entity_id
_entity_poly.type
_entity_poly.pdbx_seq_one_letter_code
_entity_poly.pdbx_strand_id
1 'polypeptide(L)'
;MFSENEIATMIEIPAIHEATLEARKDFKTSEASMLEISEHDFLSLIMMTPAMGLTLANGSVSLFEELGLNKMARKMSKGGYFLKVDPVAHAMKYALKNFDAWEDRFLKVISIAMDATFDMDRLRKLKGNKLEDPVKSFARDLMTVPYIFVRFLSTMVLNDEADIVDHRSISQVEYDKISDIGGKLGISDLPVFESFCRTFDIK
;
A
#
# COMPACT_ATOMS: atom_id res chain seq x y z
N MET A 1 4.23 -5.95 3.43
CA MET A 1 4.70 -4.61 3.11
C MET A 1 5.91 -4.73 2.21
N PHE A 2 6.30 -3.67 1.53
CA PHE A 2 7.60 -3.62 0.84
C PHE A 2 8.75 -3.51 1.85
N SER A 3 9.92 -3.97 1.44
CA SER A 3 11.22 -3.77 2.06
C SER A 3 11.99 -2.67 1.34
N GLU A 4 13.01 -2.11 2.01
CA GLU A 4 13.95 -1.15 1.40
C GLU A 4 14.48 -1.62 0.04
N ASN A 5 14.90 -2.89 -0.08
CA ASN A 5 15.44 -3.41 -1.34
C ASN A 5 14.38 -3.48 -2.45
N GLU A 6 13.14 -3.83 -2.13
CA GLU A 6 12.07 -3.87 -3.13
C GLU A 6 11.73 -2.47 -3.63
N ILE A 7 11.71 -1.46 -2.76
CA ILE A 7 11.56 -0.05 -3.17
C ILE A 7 12.74 0.38 -4.05
N ALA A 8 13.96 0.06 -3.65
CA ALA A 8 15.17 0.38 -4.42
C ALA A 8 15.14 -0.25 -5.82
N THR A 9 14.68 -1.50 -5.95
CA THR A 9 14.54 -2.15 -7.26
C THR A 9 13.41 -1.54 -8.09
N MET A 10 12.27 -1.20 -7.47
CA MET A 10 11.14 -0.61 -8.21
C MET A 10 11.45 0.79 -8.74
N ILE A 11 12.13 1.64 -7.96
CA ILE A 11 12.46 3.01 -8.39
C ILE A 11 13.44 3.03 -9.57
N GLU A 12 14.16 1.94 -9.84
CA GLU A 12 15.02 1.81 -11.03
C GLU A 12 14.22 1.57 -12.32
N ILE A 13 12.94 1.21 -12.23
CA ILE A 13 12.06 1.04 -13.40
C ILE A 13 11.69 2.43 -13.94
N PRO A 14 12.01 2.78 -15.20
CA PRO A 14 11.87 4.15 -15.72
C PRO A 14 10.46 4.74 -15.54
N ALA A 15 9.41 3.98 -15.85
CA ALA A 15 8.03 4.45 -15.71
C ALA A 15 7.67 4.81 -14.26
N ILE A 16 8.18 4.05 -13.29
CA ILE A 16 7.96 4.30 -11.86
C ILE A 16 8.79 5.51 -11.41
N HIS A 17 10.04 5.58 -11.85
CA HIS A 17 10.94 6.70 -11.53
C HIS A 17 10.38 8.03 -11.98
N GLU A 18 9.95 8.13 -13.24
CA GLU A 18 9.39 9.34 -13.84
C GLU A 18 8.12 9.78 -13.11
N ALA A 19 7.19 8.86 -12.87
CA ALA A 19 5.95 9.14 -12.14
C ALA A 19 6.22 9.60 -10.69
N THR A 20 7.22 9.01 -10.04
CA THR A 20 7.65 9.39 -8.68
C THR A 20 8.24 10.80 -8.66
N LEU A 21 9.08 11.15 -9.64
CA LEU A 21 9.69 12.47 -9.76
C LEU A 21 8.64 13.56 -9.97
N GLU A 22 7.66 13.32 -10.84
CA GLU A 22 6.55 14.24 -11.08
C GLU A 22 5.74 14.48 -9.80
N ALA A 23 5.28 13.41 -9.15
CA ALA A 23 4.52 13.50 -7.90
C ALA A 23 5.33 14.18 -6.78
N ARG A 24 6.64 13.91 -6.68
CA ARG A 24 7.54 14.52 -5.68
C ARG A 24 7.69 16.01 -5.88
N LYS A 25 7.87 16.44 -7.13
CA LYS A 25 8.01 17.85 -7.46
C LYS A 25 6.76 18.61 -7.03
N ASP A 26 5.58 18.11 -7.40
CA ASP A 26 4.31 18.72 -7.04
C ASP A 26 4.11 18.77 -5.52
N PHE A 27 4.41 17.66 -4.83
CA PHE A 27 4.28 17.56 -3.37
C PHE A 27 5.16 18.56 -2.64
N LYS A 28 6.43 18.71 -3.06
CA LYS A 28 7.33 19.70 -2.49
C LYS A 28 6.86 21.12 -2.75
N THR A 29 6.36 21.42 -3.96
CA THR A 29 5.93 22.79 -4.28
C THR A 29 4.67 23.22 -3.52
N SER A 30 3.74 22.30 -3.27
CA SER A 30 2.42 22.63 -2.71
C SER A 30 2.30 22.39 -1.21
N GLU A 31 2.90 21.34 -0.66
CA GLU A 31 2.70 20.95 0.75
C GLU A 31 3.93 21.20 1.62
N ALA A 32 5.13 20.89 1.10
CA ALA A 32 6.31 20.76 1.92
C ALA A 32 7.58 21.22 1.21
N SER A 33 7.68 22.53 0.96
CA SER A 33 8.79 23.16 0.21
C SER A 33 10.16 22.95 0.84
N MET A 34 10.22 22.84 2.17
CA MET A 34 11.43 22.61 2.96
C MET A 34 11.69 21.13 3.26
N LEU A 35 10.83 20.21 2.79
CA LEU A 35 11.01 18.79 3.04
C LEU A 35 12.13 18.22 2.16
N GLU A 36 13.19 17.78 2.81
CA GLU A 36 14.24 16.98 2.21
C GLU A 36 13.86 15.50 2.32
N ILE A 37 13.39 14.93 1.22
CA ILE A 37 13.08 13.51 1.08
C ILE A 37 13.71 12.98 -0.20
N SER A 38 14.35 11.81 -0.13
CA SER A 38 14.93 11.15 -1.31
C SER A 38 13.84 10.60 -2.23
N GLU A 39 14.19 10.23 -3.46
CA GLU A 39 13.22 9.62 -4.40
C GLU A 39 12.76 8.25 -3.91
N HIS A 40 13.70 7.47 -3.33
CA HIS A 40 13.41 6.22 -2.67
C HIS A 40 12.39 6.41 -1.55
N ASP A 41 12.68 7.30 -0.60
CA ASP A 41 11.80 7.53 0.56
C ASP A 41 10.45 8.11 0.12
N PHE A 42 10.43 8.92 -0.93
CA PHE A 42 9.18 9.44 -1.47
C PHE A 42 8.34 8.35 -2.13
N LEU A 43 8.96 7.41 -2.85
CA LEU A 43 8.25 6.23 -3.35
C LEU A 43 7.72 5.37 -2.19
N SER A 44 8.50 5.21 -1.12
CA SER A 44 8.02 4.53 0.10
C SER A 44 6.76 5.20 0.67
N LEU A 45 6.74 6.53 0.76
CA LEU A 45 5.55 7.29 1.18
C LEU A 45 4.36 7.01 0.27
N ILE A 46 4.56 7.04 -1.05
CA ILE A 46 3.51 6.72 -2.04
C ILE A 46 2.98 5.31 -1.81
N MET A 47 3.85 4.31 -1.63
CA MET A 47 3.46 2.90 -1.44
C MET A 47 2.69 2.66 -0.14
N MET A 48 2.78 3.56 0.84
CA MET A 48 2.01 3.52 2.08
C MET A 48 0.59 4.10 1.93
N THR A 49 0.24 4.69 0.78
CA THR A 49 -1.06 5.36 0.56
C THR A 49 -2.27 4.49 0.93
N PRO A 50 -2.32 3.20 0.58
CA PRO A 50 -3.45 2.36 0.98
C PRO A 50 -3.61 2.26 2.50
N ALA A 51 -2.50 2.11 3.23
CA ALA A 51 -2.50 2.07 4.69
C ALA A 51 -2.94 3.41 5.29
N MET A 52 -2.43 4.53 4.76
CA MET A 52 -2.83 5.87 5.19
C MET A 52 -4.34 6.09 5.01
N GLY A 53 -4.88 5.73 3.83
CA GLY A 53 -6.31 5.86 3.54
C GLY A 53 -7.17 5.03 4.49
N LEU A 54 -6.72 3.83 4.85
CA LEU A 54 -7.40 2.99 5.84
C LEU A 54 -7.43 3.63 7.24
N THR A 55 -6.29 4.11 7.73
CA THR A 55 -6.22 4.76 9.06
C THR A 55 -7.05 6.03 9.16
N LEU A 56 -7.28 6.71 8.04
CA LEU A 56 -8.11 7.91 7.98
C LEU A 56 -9.60 7.61 7.77
N ALA A 57 -9.96 6.38 7.39
CA ALA A 57 -11.33 6.01 7.04
C ALA A 57 -12.30 6.22 8.21
N ASN A 58 -11.84 5.94 9.44
CA ASN A 58 -12.64 6.14 10.66
C ASN A 58 -12.66 7.61 11.16
N GLY A 59 -12.05 8.55 10.42
CA GLY A 59 -12.04 9.99 10.73
C GLY A 59 -11.01 10.43 11.78
N SER A 60 -10.31 9.49 12.43
CA SER A 60 -9.18 9.77 13.32
C SER A 60 -8.18 8.62 13.30
N VAL A 61 -6.89 8.95 13.37
CA VAL A 61 -5.82 7.96 13.48
C VAL A 61 -5.57 7.66 14.95
N SER A 62 -5.77 6.41 15.37
CA SER A 62 -5.42 5.95 16.72
C SER A 62 -3.91 5.84 16.90
N LEU A 63 -3.46 5.81 18.17
CA LEU A 63 -2.04 5.63 18.49
C LEU A 63 -1.46 4.34 17.89
N PHE A 64 -2.23 3.25 17.88
CA PHE A 64 -1.79 1.96 17.33
C PHE A 64 -1.62 2.02 15.81
N GLU A 65 -2.53 2.71 15.12
CA GLU A 65 -2.43 2.94 13.67
C GLU A 65 -1.24 3.83 13.33
N GLU A 66 -1.00 4.89 14.10
CA GLU A 66 0.19 5.74 13.94
C GLU A 66 1.48 4.95 14.15
N LEU A 67 1.53 4.07 15.16
CA LEU A 67 2.66 3.17 15.39
C LEU A 67 2.85 2.16 14.24
N GLY A 68 1.76 1.61 13.71
CA GLY A 68 1.77 0.71 12.56
C GLY A 68 2.31 1.37 11.30
N LEU A 69 1.81 2.58 10.98
CA LEU A 69 2.32 3.40 9.88
C LEU A 69 3.80 3.75 10.06
N ASN A 70 4.22 4.14 11.26
CA ASN A 70 5.63 4.43 11.54
C ASN A 70 6.52 3.19 11.39
N LYS A 71 6.04 1.99 11.79
CA LYS A 71 6.75 0.72 11.59
C LYS A 71 6.90 0.43 10.08
N MET A 72 5.83 0.65 9.31
CA MET A 72 5.83 0.47 7.85
C MET A 72 6.80 1.44 7.16
N ALA A 73 6.78 2.72 7.52
CA ALA A 73 7.70 3.74 7.03
C ALA A 73 9.16 3.33 7.20
N ARG A 74 9.54 2.91 8.42
CA ARG A 74 10.91 2.48 8.74
C ARG A 74 11.36 1.25 7.95
N LYS A 75 10.45 0.34 7.61
CA LYS A 75 10.77 -0.89 6.85
C LYS A 75 11.09 -0.58 5.38
N MET A 76 10.48 0.47 4.83
CA MET A 76 10.63 0.88 3.44
C MET A 76 11.67 1.99 3.25
N SER A 77 11.94 2.79 4.28
CA SER A 77 12.88 3.91 4.20
C SER A 77 14.33 3.46 4.04
N LYS A 78 15.13 4.28 3.36
CA LYS A 78 16.52 3.99 3.05
C LYS A 78 17.44 4.21 4.26
N GLY A 79 18.22 3.20 4.65
CA GLY A 79 19.33 3.39 5.59
C GLY A 79 19.00 3.27 7.08
N GLY A 80 17.89 2.61 7.45
CA GLY A 80 17.64 2.12 8.81
C GLY A 80 17.71 3.20 9.91
N TYR A 81 16.72 4.09 9.95
CA TYR A 81 16.64 5.17 10.93
C TYR A 81 16.24 4.68 12.33
N PHE A 82 17.22 4.25 13.14
CA PHE A 82 16.97 3.74 14.50
C PHE A 82 16.88 4.86 15.57
N LEU A 83 17.61 5.97 15.38
CA LEU A 83 17.72 7.08 16.36
C LEU A 83 17.34 8.46 15.80
N LYS A 84 17.24 8.61 14.48
CA LYS A 84 16.85 9.85 13.82
C LYS A 84 15.39 9.76 13.37
N VAL A 85 14.76 10.91 13.20
CA VAL A 85 13.41 10.98 12.60
C VAL A 85 13.49 10.38 11.21
N ASP A 86 12.69 9.35 10.97
CA ASP A 86 12.56 8.71 9.68
C ASP A 86 11.96 9.69 8.65
N PRO A 87 12.58 9.87 7.48
CA PRO A 87 12.15 10.87 6.49
C PRO A 87 10.77 10.55 5.91
N VAL A 88 10.43 9.26 5.76
CA VAL A 88 9.11 8.81 5.29
C VAL A 88 8.07 9.14 6.35
N ALA A 89 8.32 8.79 7.61
CA ALA A 89 7.43 9.10 8.72
C ALA A 89 7.22 10.62 8.90
N HIS A 90 8.27 11.43 8.67
CA HIS A 90 8.15 12.88 8.70
C HIS A 90 7.30 13.42 7.54
N ALA A 91 7.55 12.94 6.32
CA ALA A 91 6.79 13.33 5.13
C ALA A 91 5.31 12.92 5.21
N MET A 92 5.04 11.76 5.81
CA MET A 92 3.71 11.23 6.03
C MET A 92 2.81 12.20 6.80
N LYS A 93 3.34 12.97 7.76
CA LYS A 93 2.56 13.99 8.49
C LYS A 93 1.97 15.05 7.56
N TYR A 94 2.70 15.42 6.51
CA TYR A 94 2.22 16.38 5.51
C TYR A 94 1.18 15.72 4.59
N ALA A 95 1.44 14.49 4.15
CA ALA A 95 0.51 13.74 3.32
C ALA A 95 -0.84 13.50 4.02
N LEU A 96 -0.83 13.09 5.29
CA LEU A 96 -2.05 12.87 6.09
C LEU A 96 -2.86 14.16 6.30
N LYS A 97 -2.21 15.33 6.38
CA LYS A 97 -2.88 16.61 6.61
C LYS A 97 -3.78 17.03 5.44
N ASN A 98 -3.40 16.68 4.21
CA ASN A 98 -4.16 16.99 3.00
C ASN A 98 -4.39 15.73 2.14
N PHE A 99 -4.72 14.62 2.80
CA PHE A 99 -4.70 13.29 2.16
C PHE A 99 -5.62 13.20 0.95
N ASP A 100 -6.81 13.80 1.02
CA ASP A 100 -7.80 13.80 -0.08
C ASP A 100 -7.24 14.38 -1.38
N ALA A 101 -6.33 15.36 -1.30
CA ALA A 101 -5.69 15.95 -2.48
C ALA A 101 -4.60 15.06 -3.10
N TRP A 102 -4.06 14.13 -2.31
CA TRP A 102 -2.91 13.30 -2.67
C TRP A 102 -3.25 11.86 -2.96
N GLU A 103 -4.32 11.32 -2.37
CA GLU A 103 -4.69 9.91 -2.48
C GLU A 103 -4.71 9.45 -3.94
N ASP A 104 -5.51 10.10 -4.79
CA ASP A 104 -5.66 9.67 -6.19
C ASP A 104 -4.35 9.81 -6.98
N ARG A 105 -3.55 10.82 -6.66
CA ARG A 105 -2.24 11.03 -7.31
C ARG A 105 -1.27 9.92 -6.94
N PHE A 106 -1.21 9.55 -5.66
CA PHE A 106 -0.33 8.49 -5.18
C PHE A 106 -0.82 7.11 -5.63
N LEU A 107 -2.12 6.84 -5.60
CA LEU A 107 -2.71 5.60 -6.13
C LEU A 107 -2.45 5.45 -7.64
N LYS A 108 -2.43 6.55 -8.40
CA LYS A 108 -2.03 6.50 -9.81
C LYS A 108 -0.57 6.06 -9.99
N VAL A 109 0.35 6.55 -9.16
CA VAL A 109 1.75 6.08 -9.18
C VAL A 109 1.83 4.60 -8.79
N ILE A 110 1.05 4.15 -7.80
CA ILE A 110 0.95 2.73 -7.45
C ILE A 110 0.44 1.90 -8.63
N SER A 111 -0.59 2.34 -9.35
CA SER A 111 -1.10 1.65 -10.54
C SER A 111 -0.03 1.52 -11.63
N ILE A 112 0.75 2.58 -11.90
CA ILE A 112 1.90 2.51 -12.81
C ILE A 112 2.93 1.49 -12.33
N ALA A 113 3.20 1.45 -11.02
CA ALA A 113 4.12 0.46 -10.46
C ALA A 113 3.60 -0.97 -10.58
N MET A 114 2.29 -1.20 -10.44
CA MET A 114 1.66 -2.50 -10.64
C MET A 114 1.81 -2.97 -12.10
N ASP A 115 1.42 -2.12 -13.05
CA ASP A 115 1.50 -2.41 -14.48
C ASP A 115 2.94 -2.65 -14.96
N ALA A 116 3.91 -2.00 -14.34
CA ALA A 116 5.33 -2.15 -14.67
C ALA A 116 6.00 -3.36 -14.00
N THR A 117 5.39 -3.97 -12.96
CA THR A 117 6.02 -5.05 -12.17
C THR A 117 5.39 -6.42 -12.37
N PHE A 118 4.15 -6.51 -12.86
CA PHE A 118 3.50 -7.78 -13.18
C PHE A 118 2.40 -7.66 -14.24
N ASP A 119 2.08 -8.79 -14.88
CA ASP A 119 1.04 -8.89 -15.90
C ASP A 119 -0.35 -8.99 -15.25
N MET A 120 -1.10 -7.89 -15.26
CA MET A 120 -2.46 -7.80 -14.71
C MET A 120 -3.46 -8.72 -15.42
N ASP A 121 -3.34 -8.88 -16.75
CA ASP A 121 -4.25 -9.72 -17.53
C ASP A 121 -4.05 -11.21 -17.24
N ARG A 122 -2.81 -11.61 -16.92
CA ARG A 122 -2.54 -12.95 -16.43
C ARG A 122 -3.20 -13.19 -15.08
N LEU A 123 -3.21 -12.20 -14.17
CA LEU A 123 -3.89 -12.32 -12.87
C LEU A 123 -5.40 -12.47 -13.02
N ARG A 124 -6.03 -11.70 -13.91
CA ARG A 124 -7.47 -11.81 -14.22
C ARG A 124 -7.89 -13.21 -14.69
N LYS A 125 -6.98 -13.90 -15.38
CA LYS A 125 -7.22 -15.25 -15.92
C LYS A 125 -7.00 -16.37 -14.89
N LEU A 126 -6.45 -16.06 -13.71
CA LEU A 126 -6.31 -17.05 -12.64
C LEU A 126 -7.68 -17.50 -12.16
N LYS A 127 -7.79 -18.77 -11.75
CA LYS A 127 -9.00 -19.26 -11.10
C LYS A 127 -8.80 -19.16 -9.60
N GLY A 128 -9.63 -18.35 -8.94
CA GLY A 128 -9.67 -18.32 -7.48
C GLY A 128 -10.07 -19.69 -6.91
N ASN A 129 -9.47 -20.05 -5.80
CA ASN A 129 -9.89 -21.20 -5.00
C ASN A 129 -11.25 -20.89 -4.36
N LYS A 130 -12.06 -21.93 -4.19
CA LYS A 130 -13.38 -21.84 -3.54
C LYS A 130 -13.47 -22.84 -2.40
N LEU A 131 -12.53 -22.76 -1.47
CA LEU A 131 -12.64 -23.55 -0.24
C LEU A 131 -13.72 -22.97 0.68
N GLU A 132 -14.28 -23.81 1.54
CA GLU A 132 -15.25 -23.37 2.56
C GLU A 132 -14.64 -22.37 3.53
N ASP A 133 -13.39 -22.63 3.95
CA ASP A 133 -12.58 -21.75 4.79
C ASP A 133 -11.97 -20.62 3.94
N PRO A 134 -12.41 -19.35 4.10
CA PRO A 134 -11.94 -18.23 3.28
C PRO A 134 -10.44 -17.96 3.45
N VAL A 135 -9.90 -18.15 4.65
CA VAL A 135 -8.48 -17.91 4.94
C VAL A 135 -7.61 -18.95 4.24
N LYS A 136 -7.98 -20.22 4.30
CA LYS A 136 -7.28 -21.27 3.53
C LYS A 136 -7.45 -21.10 2.02
N SER A 137 -8.60 -20.61 1.57
CA SER A 137 -8.83 -20.31 0.16
C SER A 137 -7.86 -19.23 -0.32
N PHE A 138 -7.78 -18.13 0.42
CA PHE A 138 -6.87 -17.03 0.12
C PHE A 138 -5.40 -17.44 0.20
N ALA A 139 -5.01 -18.23 1.21
CA ALA A 139 -3.67 -18.79 1.33
C ALA A 139 -3.23 -19.54 0.06
N ARG A 140 -4.16 -20.31 -0.54
CA ARG A 140 -3.89 -21.04 -1.79
C ARG A 140 -3.82 -20.13 -3.00
N ASP A 141 -4.66 -19.10 -3.07
CA ASP A 141 -4.61 -18.11 -4.14
C ASP A 141 -3.27 -17.37 -4.14
N LEU A 142 -2.76 -17.00 -2.96
CA LEU A 142 -1.45 -16.36 -2.80
C LEU A 142 -0.29 -17.19 -3.33
N MET A 143 -0.37 -18.52 -3.30
CA MET A 143 0.66 -19.41 -3.86
C MET A 143 0.73 -19.39 -5.39
N THR A 144 -0.28 -18.80 -6.07
CA THR A 144 -0.38 -18.81 -7.54
C THR A 144 -0.08 -17.46 -8.19
N VAL A 145 0.03 -16.40 -7.39
CA VAL A 145 0.26 -15.03 -7.87
C VAL A 145 1.74 -14.64 -7.76
N PRO A 146 2.20 -13.65 -8.54
CA PRO A 146 3.54 -13.09 -8.39
C PRO A 146 3.73 -12.54 -6.98
N TYR A 147 4.91 -12.80 -6.42
CA TYR A 147 5.28 -12.34 -5.08
C TYR A 147 5.07 -10.83 -4.88
N ILE A 148 5.41 -10.02 -5.89
CA ILE A 148 5.26 -8.57 -5.83
C ILE A 148 3.81 -8.12 -5.68
N PHE A 149 2.85 -8.86 -6.25
CA PHE A 149 1.42 -8.57 -6.08
C PHE A 149 0.99 -8.76 -4.61
N VAL A 150 1.51 -9.80 -3.95
CA VAL A 150 1.29 -10.02 -2.51
C VAL A 150 1.82 -8.84 -1.69
N ARG A 151 2.92 -8.20 -2.12
CA ARG A 151 3.44 -6.97 -1.48
C ARG A 151 2.44 -5.82 -1.57
N PHE A 152 1.84 -5.58 -2.72
CA PHE A 152 0.79 -4.55 -2.87
C PHE A 152 -0.46 -4.85 -2.02
N LEU A 153 -0.92 -6.10 -1.93
CA LEU A 153 -2.05 -6.42 -1.04
C LEU A 153 -1.70 -6.18 0.42
N SER A 154 -0.48 -6.56 0.82
CA SER A 154 -0.04 -6.41 2.21
C SER A 154 0.16 -4.95 2.66
N THR A 155 0.17 -3.96 1.76
CA THR A 155 0.14 -2.54 2.15
C THR A 155 -1.27 -2.06 2.51
N MET A 156 -2.32 -2.81 2.16
CA MET A 156 -3.70 -2.54 2.60
C MET A 156 -3.99 -3.07 4.01
N VAL A 157 -2.94 -3.43 4.76
CA VAL A 157 -3.04 -3.98 6.10
C VAL A 157 -1.91 -3.37 6.93
N LEU A 158 -2.23 -2.88 8.13
CA LEU A 158 -1.24 -2.24 9.02
C LEU A 158 -0.39 -3.25 9.80
N ASN A 159 -0.82 -4.50 9.87
CA ASN A 159 -0.19 -5.58 10.62
C ASN A 159 0.88 -6.32 9.79
N ASP A 160 1.61 -7.24 10.43
CA ASP A 160 2.76 -7.89 9.81
C ASP A 160 2.37 -8.74 8.60
N GLU A 161 3.32 -9.01 7.70
CA GLU A 161 3.04 -9.76 6.45
C GLU A 161 2.51 -11.17 6.69
N ALA A 162 2.91 -11.78 7.81
CA ALA A 162 2.42 -13.08 8.23
C ALA A 162 0.91 -13.07 8.48
N ASP A 163 0.37 -11.93 8.90
CA ASP A 163 -1.03 -11.75 9.29
C ASP A 163 -1.93 -11.50 8.06
N ILE A 164 -1.35 -11.50 6.84
CA ILE A 164 -2.16 -11.37 5.62
C ILE A 164 -3.10 -12.59 5.46
N VAL A 165 -2.76 -13.73 6.06
CA VAL A 165 -3.51 -15.00 6.00
C VAL A 165 -4.14 -15.32 7.35
N ASP A 166 -4.75 -14.33 8.00
CA ASP A 166 -5.50 -14.50 9.24
C ASP A 166 -6.89 -13.87 9.13
N HIS A 167 -7.82 -14.37 9.97
CA HIS A 167 -9.11 -13.72 10.16
C HIS A 167 -8.92 -12.33 10.77
N ARG A 168 -9.48 -11.32 10.13
CA ARG A 168 -9.41 -9.94 10.61
C ARG A 168 -10.79 -9.37 10.75
N SER A 169 -11.09 -8.88 11.94
CA SER A 169 -12.28 -8.06 12.13
C SER A 169 -11.97 -6.63 11.75
N ILE A 170 -12.78 -6.05 10.88
CA ILE A 170 -12.67 -4.64 10.46
C ILE A 170 -14.06 -4.00 10.47
N SER A 171 -14.11 -2.67 10.55
CA SER A 171 -15.36 -1.93 10.42
C SER A 171 -15.86 -1.95 8.98
N GLN A 172 -17.16 -1.70 8.78
CA GLN A 172 -17.72 -1.50 7.44
C GLN A 172 -17.00 -0.38 6.68
N VAL A 173 -16.61 0.70 7.37
CA VAL A 173 -15.95 1.87 6.75
C VAL A 173 -14.54 1.52 6.26
N GLU A 174 -13.81 0.71 7.02
CA GLU A 174 -12.50 0.19 6.59
C GLU A 174 -12.63 -0.76 5.39
N TYR A 175 -13.64 -1.65 5.41
CA TYR A 175 -13.92 -2.55 4.29
C TYR A 175 -14.27 -1.79 3.01
N ASP A 176 -15.12 -0.77 3.12
CA ASP A 176 -15.50 0.10 2.02
C ASP A 176 -14.27 0.83 1.47
N LYS A 177 -13.35 1.27 2.36
CA LYS A 177 -12.11 1.90 1.94
C LYS A 177 -11.15 0.96 1.21
N ILE A 178 -11.01 -0.29 1.67
CA ILE A 178 -10.24 -1.33 0.95
C ILE A 178 -10.83 -1.55 -0.44
N SER A 179 -12.16 -1.64 -0.53
CA SER A 179 -12.87 -1.86 -1.78
C SER A 179 -12.71 -0.68 -2.75
N ASP A 180 -12.81 0.56 -2.25
CA ASP A 180 -12.54 1.79 -3.00
C ASP A 180 -11.12 1.84 -3.55
N ILE A 181 -10.12 1.59 -2.70
CA ILE A 181 -8.71 1.54 -3.12
C ILE A 181 -8.51 0.45 -4.18
N GLY A 182 -9.09 -0.74 -3.99
CA GLY A 182 -9.05 -1.81 -4.97
C GLY A 182 -9.64 -1.40 -6.32
N GLY A 183 -10.72 -0.62 -6.30
CA GLY A 183 -11.36 -0.07 -7.49
C GLY A 183 -10.47 0.95 -8.21
N LYS A 184 -9.89 1.89 -7.46
CA LYS A 184 -8.96 2.91 -7.99
C LYS A 184 -7.69 2.28 -8.57
N LEU A 185 -7.22 1.17 -8.01
CA LEU A 185 -6.06 0.42 -8.52
C LEU A 185 -6.41 -0.57 -9.63
N GLY A 186 -7.69 -0.73 -9.99
CA GLY A 186 -8.12 -1.64 -11.06
C GLY A 186 -7.92 -3.12 -10.74
N ILE A 187 -7.96 -3.49 -9.45
CA ILE A 187 -7.78 -4.88 -8.98
C ILE A 187 -9.04 -5.51 -8.39
N SER A 188 -10.16 -4.78 -8.34
CA SER A 188 -11.42 -5.28 -7.77
C SER A 188 -11.95 -6.55 -8.43
N ASP A 189 -11.63 -6.77 -9.71
CA ASP A 189 -12.05 -7.93 -10.50
C ASP A 189 -11.08 -9.11 -10.42
N LEU A 190 -9.95 -8.97 -9.70
CA LEU A 190 -8.99 -10.04 -9.55
C LEU A 190 -9.52 -11.10 -8.56
N PRO A 191 -9.57 -12.39 -8.93
CA PRO A 191 -10.06 -13.44 -8.04
C PRO A 191 -9.30 -13.53 -6.71
N VAL A 192 -8.00 -13.21 -6.72
CA VAL A 192 -7.17 -13.16 -5.51
C VAL A 192 -7.53 -11.96 -4.61
N PHE A 193 -7.94 -10.84 -5.19
CA PHE A 193 -8.39 -9.67 -4.42
C PHE A 193 -9.78 -9.92 -3.82
N GLU A 194 -10.69 -10.53 -4.58
CA GLU A 194 -11.98 -11.00 -4.04
C GLU A 194 -11.77 -11.97 -2.88
N SER A 195 -10.84 -12.91 -3.03
CA SER A 195 -10.47 -13.88 -1.99
C SER A 195 -9.88 -13.17 -0.76
N PHE A 196 -9.03 -12.16 -0.95
CA PHE A 196 -8.52 -11.30 0.13
C PHE A 196 -9.66 -10.62 0.88
N CYS A 197 -10.59 -9.97 0.18
CA CYS A 197 -11.74 -9.30 0.78
C CYS A 197 -12.65 -10.25 1.57
N ARG A 198 -12.74 -11.53 1.18
CA ARG A 198 -13.51 -12.55 1.90
C ARG A 198 -12.88 -13.02 3.21
N THR A 199 -11.63 -12.66 3.49
CA THR A 199 -10.97 -13.02 4.76
C THR A 199 -11.41 -12.12 5.94
N PHE A 200 -12.03 -10.98 5.62
CA PHE A 200 -12.52 -10.02 6.62
C PHE A 200 -13.85 -10.43 7.24
N ASP A 201 -13.92 -10.28 8.56
CA ASP A 201 -15.13 -10.38 9.36
C ASP A 201 -15.63 -8.97 9.69
N ILE A 202 -16.70 -8.53 9.03
CA ILE A 202 -17.17 -7.13 9.15
C ILE A 202 -18.01 -6.99 10.43
N LYS A 203 -17.61 -6.06 11.30
CA LYS A 203 -18.28 -5.76 12.59
C LYS A 203 -19.00 -4.43 12.61
#